data_AF-A0A5J4TSW3-F1
#
_entry.id   AF-A0A5J4TSW3-F1
#
_cell.length_a   1.000
_cell.length_b   1.000
_cell.length_c   1.000
_cell.angle_alpha   90.00
_cell.angle_beta   90.00
_cell.angle_gamma   90.00
#
_symmetry.space_group_name_H-M   'P 1'
#
loop_
_entity.id
_entity.type
_entity.pdbx_description
1 polymer ?
#
loop_
_entity_poly.entity_id
_entity_poly.type
_entity_poly.pdbx_seq_one_letter_code
_entity_poly.pdbx_strand_id
1 'polypeptide(L)'
;MTLKKFVRDIGGGTMTKGRFPYEYININNYATELNKSEPFPREAFDNKLKNKSISEAKSQEYLVEAAKYATRWDQARSYNIQDTRIMIEPIDNLIKMMFKYKIDMLVMFSMSQCANAIKYSNAYDDFKMNGDYNAEDTDKPINITIPYWTAKVESYIEQEQKKNRDSSKNVTIGDYEYFKELFEKQRCFICNCKFTWKNRPTLDRINNELGHSKDNVLPCCLYCNNKHDKFNGFVKDFMQQRADAKSQK
;
A
#
# COMPACT_ATOMS: atom_id res chain seq x y z
N MET A 1 20.83 -3.97 3.99
CA MET A 1 20.80 -5.45 4.15
C MET A 1 21.45 -6.06 2.91
N THR A 2 22.31 -7.08 3.04
CA THR A 2 22.92 -7.76 1.88
C THR A 2 21.98 -8.83 1.33
N LEU A 3 22.12 -9.18 0.05
CA LEU A 3 21.34 -10.25 -0.58
C LEU A 3 21.45 -11.58 0.17
N LYS A 4 22.67 -11.95 0.58
CA LYS A 4 22.90 -13.17 1.38
C LYS A 4 22.14 -13.16 2.71
N LYS A 5 22.10 -12.00 3.37
CA LYS A 5 21.34 -11.84 4.63
C LYS A 5 19.84 -11.92 4.37
N PHE A 6 19.35 -11.31 3.30
CA PHE A 6 17.94 -11.37 2.91
C PHE A 6 17.46 -12.80 2.62
N VAL A 7 18.18 -13.55 1.78
CA VAL A 7 17.86 -14.95 1.45
C VAL A 7 17.83 -15.82 2.71
N ARG A 8 18.80 -15.65 3.61
CA ARG A 8 18.86 -16.42 4.86
C ARG A 8 17.73 -16.04 5.82
N ASP A 9 17.56 -14.75 6.09
CA ASP A 9 16.69 -14.28 7.16
C ASP A 9 15.20 -14.35 6.76
N ILE A 10 14.87 -14.19 5.47
CA ILE A 10 13.50 -14.17 4.96
C ILE A 10 13.15 -15.43 4.15
N GLY A 11 14.09 -15.94 3.36
CA GLY A 11 13.89 -17.16 2.58
C GLY A 11 14.12 -18.45 3.37
N GLY A 12 14.90 -18.42 4.45
CA GLY A 12 15.32 -19.63 5.18
C GLY A 12 16.35 -20.48 4.44
N GLY A 13 16.78 -20.05 3.25
CA GLY A 13 17.72 -20.77 2.39
C GLY A 13 19.18 -20.33 2.56
N THR A 14 20.08 -21.09 1.95
CA THR A 14 21.49 -20.70 1.79
C THR A 14 21.76 -20.25 0.36
N MET A 15 22.47 -19.13 0.22
CA MET A 15 22.82 -18.61 -1.10
C MET A 15 24.13 -19.26 -1.59
N THR A 16 24.03 -20.20 -2.52
CA THR A 16 25.17 -20.72 -3.31
C THR A 16 25.22 -19.97 -4.63
N LYS A 17 25.97 -18.87 -4.66
CA LYS A 17 26.13 -18.05 -5.86
C LYS A 17 27.39 -18.44 -6.62
N GLY A 18 27.26 -18.67 -7.92
CA GLY A 18 28.40 -18.89 -8.83
C GLY A 18 29.28 -17.65 -8.98
N ARG A 19 30.24 -17.68 -9.91
CA ARG A 19 31.10 -16.53 -10.24
C ARG A 19 30.92 -16.15 -11.71
N PHE A 20 30.76 -14.85 -11.96
CA PHE A 20 30.70 -14.30 -13.31
C PHE A 20 31.42 -12.93 -13.36
N PRO A 21 32.31 -12.68 -14.33
CA PRO A 21 33.13 -11.47 -14.38
C PRO A 21 32.43 -10.32 -15.10
N TYR A 22 31.42 -9.71 -14.47
CA TYR A 22 30.67 -8.60 -15.09
C TYR A 22 31.53 -7.39 -15.43
N GLU A 23 32.60 -7.11 -14.67
CA GLU A 23 33.49 -5.96 -14.93
C GLU A 23 34.35 -6.16 -16.19
N TYR A 24 34.54 -7.39 -16.63
CA TYR A 24 35.29 -7.71 -17.84
C TYR A 24 34.46 -7.49 -19.12
N ILE A 25 33.14 -7.62 -19.01
CA ILE A 25 32.20 -7.46 -20.13
C ILE A 25 31.70 -6.02 -20.20
N ASN A 26 31.72 -5.44 -21.38
CA ASN A 26 31.23 -4.09 -21.65
C ASN A 26 30.60 -4.01 -23.05
N ILE A 27 30.02 -2.85 -23.35
CA ILE A 27 29.30 -2.59 -24.61
C ILE A 27 30.14 -2.85 -25.88
N ASN A 28 31.47 -2.79 -25.78
CA ASN A 28 32.37 -2.93 -26.91
C ASN A 28 32.84 -4.37 -27.14
N ASN A 29 32.88 -5.21 -26.10
CA ASN A 29 33.44 -6.57 -26.18
C ASN A 29 32.44 -7.70 -25.90
N TYR A 30 31.21 -7.42 -25.47
CA TYR A 30 30.28 -8.47 -25.03
C TYR A 30 30.05 -9.54 -26.10
N ALA A 31 29.85 -9.15 -27.36
CA ALA A 31 29.55 -10.08 -28.43
C ALA A 31 30.72 -11.03 -28.71
N THR A 32 31.95 -10.51 -28.77
CA THR A 32 33.14 -11.31 -29.03
C THR A 32 33.52 -12.16 -27.83
N GLU A 33 33.44 -11.62 -26.62
CA GLU A 33 33.83 -12.35 -25.41
C GLU A 33 32.80 -13.41 -25.00
N LEU A 34 31.50 -13.18 -25.18
CA LEU A 34 30.47 -14.13 -24.75
C LEU A 34 30.24 -15.28 -25.76
N ASN A 35 30.60 -15.08 -27.03
CA ASN A 35 30.53 -16.13 -28.05
C ASN A 35 31.61 -17.21 -27.90
N LYS A 36 32.64 -16.99 -27.07
CA LYS A 36 33.71 -17.96 -26.86
C LYS A 36 33.23 -19.17 -26.04
N SER A 37 33.75 -20.34 -26.39
CA SER A 37 33.54 -21.61 -25.67
C SER A 37 34.54 -21.84 -24.54
N GLU A 38 35.67 -21.14 -24.55
CA GLU A 38 36.65 -21.24 -23.47
C GLU A 38 36.17 -20.49 -22.21
N PRO A 39 36.55 -20.91 -20.99
CA PRO A 39 36.27 -20.17 -19.76
C PRO A 39 36.88 -18.78 -19.77
N PHE A 40 36.40 -17.89 -18.90
CA PHE A 40 37.03 -16.60 -18.68
C PHE A 40 38.44 -16.77 -18.06
N PRO A 41 39.41 -15.95 -18.47
CA PRO A 41 40.72 -15.94 -17.84
C PRO A 41 40.59 -15.42 -16.39
N ARG A 42 41.53 -15.79 -15.51
CA ARG A 42 41.45 -15.45 -14.08
C ARG A 42 41.42 -13.94 -13.85
N GLU A 43 42.15 -13.20 -14.67
CA GLU A 43 42.25 -11.73 -14.66
C GLU A 43 40.91 -11.05 -14.98
N ALA A 44 39.98 -11.76 -15.62
CA ALA A 44 38.63 -11.24 -15.86
C ALA A 44 37.87 -10.98 -14.54
N PHE A 45 38.27 -11.63 -13.45
CA PHE A 45 37.66 -11.45 -12.13
C PHE A 45 38.35 -10.38 -11.27
N ASP A 46 39.35 -9.68 -11.81
CA ASP A 46 40.04 -8.62 -11.09
C ASP A 46 39.14 -7.38 -10.97
N ASN A 47 38.85 -7.01 -9.72
CA ASN A 47 38.15 -5.78 -9.39
C ASN A 47 39.17 -4.65 -9.20
N LYS A 48 39.31 -3.82 -10.23
CA LYS A 48 40.26 -2.68 -10.24
C LYS A 48 39.91 -1.62 -9.20
N LEU A 49 38.62 -1.39 -8.96
CA LEU A 49 38.13 -0.37 -8.01
C LEU A 49 38.50 -0.70 -6.56
N LYS A 50 38.52 -1.99 -6.21
CA LYS A 50 38.79 -2.50 -4.86
C LYS A 50 40.20 -3.08 -4.73
N ASN A 51 40.97 -3.07 -5.82
CA ASN A 51 42.27 -3.71 -5.94
C ASN A 51 42.25 -5.16 -5.40
N LYS A 52 41.31 -5.97 -5.90
CA LYS A 52 41.08 -7.34 -5.44
C LYS A 52 41.02 -8.30 -6.61
N SER A 53 41.75 -9.41 -6.47
CA SER A 53 41.69 -10.56 -7.37
C SER A 53 41.08 -11.76 -6.67
N ILE A 54 40.61 -12.74 -7.43
CA ILE A 54 40.17 -14.02 -6.87
C ILE A 54 41.37 -14.88 -6.46
N SER A 55 41.19 -15.69 -5.42
CA SER A 55 42.19 -16.68 -5.02
C SER A 55 42.25 -17.83 -6.02
N GLU A 56 43.37 -18.56 -6.04
CA GLU A 56 43.55 -19.72 -6.93
C GLU A 56 42.46 -20.77 -6.73
N ALA A 57 42.16 -21.13 -5.47
CA ALA A 57 41.09 -22.08 -5.16
C ALA A 57 39.72 -21.65 -5.76
N LYS A 58 39.39 -20.37 -5.71
CA LYS A 58 38.15 -19.82 -6.28
C LYS A 58 38.16 -19.81 -7.81
N SER A 59 39.35 -19.67 -8.41
CA SER A 59 39.54 -19.79 -9.86
C SER A 59 39.30 -21.23 -10.31
N GLN A 60 39.82 -22.22 -9.58
CA GLN A 60 39.59 -23.64 -9.86
C GLN A 60 38.12 -24.03 -9.71
N GLU A 61 37.45 -23.58 -8.64
CA GLU A 61 35.99 -23.74 -8.48
C GLU A 61 35.21 -23.18 -9.69
N TYR A 62 35.62 -22.01 -10.18
CA TYR A 62 35.01 -21.38 -11.35
C TYR A 62 35.20 -22.22 -12.62
N LEU A 63 36.40 -22.74 -12.87
CA LEU A 63 36.68 -23.55 -14.07
C LEU A 63 35.83 -24.82 -14.12
N VAL A 64 35.64 -25.49 -12.98
CA VAL A 64 34.77 -26.67 -12.86
C VAL A 64 33.32 -26.33 -13.20
N GLU A 65 32.82 -25.19 -12.72
CA GLU A 65 31.47 -24.74 -13.03
C GLU A 65 31.33 -24.29 -14.49
N ALA A 66 32.31 -23.56 -15.03
CA ALA A 66 32.32 -23.06 -16.40
C ALA A 66 32.29 -24.19 -17.44
N ALA A 67 32.95 -25.31 -17.15
CA ALA A 67 32.98 -26.49 -18.01
C ALA A 67 31.59 -27.12 -18.28
N LYS A 68 30.56 -26.75 -17.51
CA LYS A 68 29.17 -27.20 -17.70
C LYS A 68 28.46 -26.48 -18.86
N TYR A 69 29.05 -25.43 -19.40
CA TYR A 69 28.42 -24.54 -20.38
C TYR A 69 29.20 -24.57 -21.71
N ALA A 70 28.48 -24.64 -22.84
CA ALA A 70 29.10 -24.71 -24.16
C ALA A 70 29.69 -23.35 -24.60
N THR A 71 29.07 -22.26 -24.15
CA THR A 71 29.52 -20.89 -24.41
C THR A 71 29.44 -20.05 -23.14
N ARG A 72 30.17 -18.94 -23.12
CA ARG A 72 30.05 -17.94 -22.05
C ARG A 72 28.66 -17.29 -22.02
N TRP A 73 27.92 -17.29 -23.14
CA TRP A 73 26.49 -16.94 -23.16
C TRP A 73 25.64 -17.86 -22.30
N ASP A 74 25.83 -19.17 -22.43
CA ASP A 74 25.10 -20.16 -21.64
C ASP A 74 25.41 -20.01 -20.15
N GLN A 75 26.67 -19.75 -19.82
CA GLN A 75 27.10 -19.45 -18.45
C GLN A 75 26.42 -18.17 -17.93
N ALA A 76 26.44 -17.08 -18.71
CA ALA A 76 25.83 -15.80 -18.32
C ALA A 76 24.32 -15.97 -18.08
N ARG A 77 23.64 -16.72 -18.95
CA ARG A 77 22.21 -17.02 -18.84
C ARG A 77 21.91 -17.81 -17.57
N SER A 78 22.63 -18.90 -17.33
CA SER A 78 22.48 -19.73 -16.13
C SER A 78 22.69 -18.91 -14.86
N TYR A 79 23.76 -18.10 -14.83
CA TYR A 79 24.08 -17.24 -13.69
C TYR A 79 22.95 -16.22 -13.41
N ASN A 80 22.47 -15.51 -14.44
CA ASN A 80 21.38 -14.53 -14.28
C ASN A 80 20.07 -15.19 -13.79
N ILE A 81 19.77 -16.39 -14.28
CA ILE A 81 18.62 -17.18 -13.82
C ILE A 81 18.79 -17.55 -12.35
N GLN A 82 19.97 -18.04 -11.93
CA GLN A 82 20.23 -18.39 -10.54
C GLN A 82 20.11 -17.15 -9.62
N ASP A 83 20.65 -16.01 -10.04
CA ASP A 83 20.57 -14.74 -9.30
C ASP A 83 19.13 -14.27 -9.09
N THR A 84 18.25 -14.56 -10.03
CA THR A 84 16.82 -14.22 -9.92
C THR A 84 16.07 -15.27 -9.09
N ARG A 85 16.37 -16.56 -9.30
CA ARG A 85 15.67 -17.68 -8.64
C ARG A 85 15.80 -17.65 -7.13
N ILE A 86 16.97 -17.27 -6.60
CA ILE A 86 17.19 -17.14 -5.16
C ILE A 86 16.31 -16.07 -4.49
N MET A 87 15.73 -15.15 -5.25
CA MET A 87 14.84 -14.10 -4.75
C MET A 87 13.39 -14.56 -4.62
N ILE A 88 12.98 -15.61 -5.36
CA ILE A 88 11.59 -16.05 -5.45
C ILE A 88 11.05 -16.45 -4.07
N GLU A 89 11.71 -17.37 -3.38
CA GLU A 89 11.25 -17.86 -2.08
C GLU A 89 11.19 -16.77 -0.99
N PRO A 90 12.20 -15.89 -0.83
CA PRO A 90 12.07 -14.72 0.03
C PRO A 90 10.88 -13.81 -0.31
N ILE A 91 10.62 -13.57 -1.60
CA ILE A 91 9.48 -12.76 -2.04
C ILE A 91 8.16 -13.44 -1.70
N ASP A 92 8.03 -14.75 -1.96
CA ASP A 92 6.85 -15.53 -1.61
C ASP A 92 6.59 -15.51 -0.10
N ASN A 93 7.66 -15.60 0.71
CA ASN A 93 7.55 -15.53 2.16
C ASN A 93 7.10 -14.13 2.63
N LEU A 94 7.58 -13.06 1.99
CA LEU A 94 7.08 -11.71 2.24
C LEU A 94 5.60 -11.58 1.87
N ILE A 95 5.19 -12.10 0.71
CA ILE A 95 3.78 -12.10 0.27
C ILE A 95 2.91 -12.81 1.30
N LYS A 96 3.30 -14.02 1.73
CA LYS A 96 2.57 -14.79 2.76
C LYS A 96 2.49 -14.05 4.09
N MET A 97 3.59 -13.44 4.53
CA MET A 97 3.62 -12.66 5.76
C MET A 97 2.67 -11.46 5.69
N MET A 98 2.71 -10.69 4.60
CA MET A 98 1.82 -9.53 4.47
C MET A 98 0.35 -9.94 4.34
N PHE A 99 0.08 -11.03 3.62
CA PHE A 99 -1.26 -11.58 3.51
C PHE A 99 -1.84 -12.01 4.87
N LYS A 100 -1.03 -12.65 5.73
CA LYS A 100 -1.41 -13.00 7.10
C LYS A 100 -1.93 -11.79 7.88
N TYR A 101 -1.31 -10.63 7.67
CA TYR A 101 -1.67 -9.38 8.33
C TYR A 101 -2.65 -8.51 7.53
N LYS A 102 -3.22 -9.02 6.43
CA LYS A 102 -4.11 -8.28 5.51
C LYS A 102 -3.49 -6.96 5.01
N ILE A 103 -2.18 -6.93 4.87
CA ILE A 103 -1.43 -5.77 4.40
C ILE A 103 -1.27 -5.86 2.88
N ASP A 104 -1.76 -4.83 2.18
CA ASP A 104 -1.58 -4.70 0.74
C ASP A 104 -0.19 -4.12 0.41
N MET A 105 0.70 -4.95 -0.11
CA MET A 105 2.05 -4.53 -0.53
C MET A 105 2.06 -3.62 -1.76
N LEU A 106 1.02 -3.62 -2.60
CA LEU A 106 0.94 -2.75 -3.78
C LEU A 106 0.58 -1.32 -3.39
N VAL A 107 -0.21 -1.16 -2.31
CA VAL A 107 -0.59 0.15 -1.76
C VAL A 107 0.45 0.67 -0.77
N MET A 108 1.11 -0.21 -0.02
CA MET A 108 2.16 0.15 0.94
C MET A 108 3.55 0.05 0.28
N PHE A 109 3.96 1.12 -0.39
CA PHE A 109 5.17 1.17 -1.23
C PHE A 109 6.50 0.91 -0.52
N SER A 110 6.55 0.93 0.82
CA SER A 110 7.80 0.68 1.56
C SER A 110 7.70 -0.45 2.59
N MET A 111 8.80 -1.21 2.69
CA MET A 111 8.98 -2.22 3.74
C MET A 111 8.90 -1.62 5.16
N SER A 112 9.28 -0.35 5.34
CA SER A 112 9.16 0.33 6.63
C SER A 112 7.70 0.59 7.02
N GLN A 113 6.86 0.96 6.06
CA GLN A 113 5.41 1.11 6.28
C GLN A 113 4.77 -0.24 6.60
N CYS A 114 5.12 -1.30 5.87
CA CYS A 114 4.64 -2.66 6.14
C CYS A 114 5.06 -3.14 7.53
N ALA A 115 6.34 -2.97 7.92
CA ALA A 115 6.83 -3.35 9.24
C ALA A 115 6.13 -2.60 10.38
N ASN A 116 5.83 -1.31 10.16
CA ASN A 116 5.07 -0.52 11.12
C ASN A 116 3.65 -1.06 11.29
N ALA A 117 2.96 -1.38 10.18
CA ALA A 117 1.62 -1.97 10.22
C ALA A 117 1.60 -3.34 10.93
N ILE A 118 2.59 -4.21 10.68
CA ILE A 118 2.74 -5.48 11.42
C ILE A 118 2.93 -5.22 12.92
N LYS A 119 3.78 -4.26 13.29
CA LYS A 119 4.01 -3.91 14.70
C LYS A 119 2.71 -3.45 15.38
N TYR A 120 1.92 -2.59 14.72
CA TYR A 120 0.62 -2.18 15.22
C TYR A 120 -0.34 -3.37 15.31
N SER A 121 -0.42 -4.23 14.30
CA SER A 121 -1.29 -5.41 14.35
C SER A 121 -0.95 -6.33 15.53
N ASN A 122 0.34 -6.56 15.80
CA ASN A 122 0.76 -7.42 16.91
C ASN A 122 0.58 -6.75 18.30
N ALA A 123 0.79 -5.44 18.40
CA ALA A 123 0.68 -4.73 19.68
C ALA A 123 -0.78 -4.53 20.15
N TYR A 124 -1.74 -4.73 19.26
CA TYR A 124 -3.17 -4.57 19.51
C TYR A 124 -3.93 -5.88 19.22
N ASP A 125 -3.25 -7.02 19.27
CA ASP A 125 -3.84 -8.34 18.96
C ASP A 125 -4.89 -8.77 20.00
N ASP A 126 -4.80 -8.25 21.23
CA ASP A 126 -5.76 -8.41 22.32
C ASP A 126 -6.76 -7.26 22.45
N PHE A 127 -6.67 -6.24 21.58
CA PHE A 127 -7.52 -5.05 21.66
C PHE A 127 -8.98 -5.42 21.39
N LYS A 128 -9.84 -5.19 22.39
CA LYS A 128 -11.28 -5.38 22.29
C LYS A 128 -11.97 -4.04 22.14
N MET A 129 -12.52 -3.80 20.95
CA MET A 129 -13.20 -2.54 20.64
C MET A 129 -14.28 -2.14 21.66
N ASN A 130 -15.11 -3.09 22.12
CA ASN A 130 -16.18 -2.85 23.08
C ASN A 130 -15.70 -2.68 24.54
N GLY A 131 -14.48 -3.15 24.86
CA GLY A 131 -13.92 -3.11 26.22
C GLY A 131 -12.94 -1.96 26.43
N ASP A 132 -12.05 -1.76 25.47
CA ASP A 132 -10.91 -0.84 25.57
C ASP A 132 -11.22 0.54 24.97
N TYR A 133 -12.18 0.60 24.04
CA TYR A 133 -12.55 1.84 23.36
C TYR A 133 -13.93 2.35 23.79
N ASN A 134 -14.06 2.71 25.07
CA ASN A 134 -15.26 3.35 25.61
C ASN A 134 -15.20 4.88 25.44
N ALA A 135 -15.28 5.34 24.19
CA ALA A 135 -15.49 6.76 23.90
C ALA A 135 -16.99 7.07 24.01
N GLU A 136 -17.45 7.47 25.19
CA GLU A 136 -18.75 8.11 25.33
C GLU A 136 -18.73 9.47 24.59
N ASP A 137 -19.72 9.68 23.73
CA ASP A 137 -19.85 10.90 22.94
C ASP A 137 -20.50 11.97 23.84
N THR A 138 -19.67 12.70 24.59
CA THR A 138 -20.10 13.75 25.54
C THR A 138 -20.47 15.07 24.88
N ASP A 139 -20.16 15.21 23.58
CA ASP A 139 -20.47 16.40 22.82
C ASP A 139 -21.99 16.49 22.57
N LYS A 140 -22.53 17.73 22.66
CA LYS A 140 -23.93 17.99 22.36
C LYS A 140 -24.24 17.66 20.89
N PRO A 141 -25.42 17.08 20.60
CA PRO A 141 -25.89 16.93 19.23
C PRO A 141 -25.83 18.24 18.46
N ILE A 142 -25.56 18.16 17.16
CA ILE A 142 -25.59 19.35 16.31
C ILE A 142 -27.00 19.93 16.24
N ASN A 143 -27.09 21.26 16.19
CA ASN A 143 -28.29 21.98 15.81
C ASN A 143 -27.89 22.91 14.67
N ILE A 144 -28.14 22.49 13.43
CA ILE A 144 -27.79 23.28 12.26
C ILE A 144 -28.75 24.46 12.11
N THR A 145 -28.21 25.62 11.75
CA THR A 145 -28.99 26.84 11.53
C THR A 145 -29.30 27.02 10.05
N ILE A 146 -30.35 27.78 9.72
CA ILE A 146 -30.66 28.13 8.32
C ILE A 146 -29.44 28.75 7.60
N PRO A 147 -28.71 29.73 8.17
CA PRO A 147 -27.50 30.27 7.53
C PRO A 147 -26.43 29.22 7.24
N TYR A 148 -26.23 28.25 8.14
CA TYR A 148 -25.30 27.16 7.91
C TYR A 148 -25.75 26.28 6.74
N TRP A 149 -27.04 25.94 6.69
CA TRP A 149 -27.60 25.14 5.61
C TRP A 149 -27.53 25.86 4.26
N THR A 150 -27.86 27.15 4.22
CA THR A 150 -27.73 27.99 3.01
C THR A 150 -26.31 27.96 2.47
N ALA A 151 -25.30 28.19 3.33
CA ALA A 151 -23.90 28.14 2.93
C ALA A 151 -23.48 26.75 2.40
N LYS A 152 -24.08 25.66 2.92
CA LYS A 152 -23.85 24.30 2.41
C LYS A 152 -24.46 24.08 1.04
N VAL A 153 -25.73 24.46 0.85
CA VAL A 153 -26.41 24.36 -0.45
C VAL A 153 -25.66 25.13 -1.53
N GLU A 154 -25.25 26.37 -1.23
CA GLU A 154 -24.43 27.19 -2.15
C GLU A 154 -23.11 26.48 -2.51
N SER A 155 -22.41 25.94 -1.51
CA SER A 155 -21.17 25.18 -1.74
C SER A 155 -21.39 23.94 -2.61
N TYR A 156 -22.53 23.25 -2.49
CA TYR A 156 -22.86 22.10 -3.34
C TYR A 156 -23.16 22.53 -4.78
N ILE A 157 -23.90 23.63 -4.96
CA ILE A 157 -24.17 24.20 -6.29
C ILE A 157 -22.87 24.58 -7.00
N GLU A 158 -21.96 25.24 -6.31
CA GLU A 158 -20.64 25.57 -6.88
C GLU A 158 -19.85 24.34 -7.30
N GLN A 159 -19.91 23.26 -6.51
CA GLN A 159 -19.23 22.01 -6.84
C GLN A 159 -19.81 21.38 -8.11
N GLU A 160 -21.13 21.40 -8.27
CA GLU A 160 -21.76 20.88 -9.49
C GLU A 160 -21.43 21.72 -10.71
N GLN A 161 -21.45 23.05 -10.58
CA GLN A 161 -21.06 23.97 -11.65
C GLN A 161 -19.61 23.73 -12.08
N LYS A 162 -18.68 23.63 -11.13
CA LYS A 162 -17.25 23.34 -11.42
C LYS A 162 -17.03 22.00 -12.12
N LYS A 163 -17.97 21.07 -12.01
CA LYS A 163 -17.91 19.72 -12.60
C LYS A 163 -18.90 19.52 -13.74
N ASN A 164 -19.60 20.57 -14.19
CA ASN A 164 -20.65 20.53 -15.20
C ASN A 164 -21.71 19.42 -14.97
N ARG A 165 -22.12 19.21 -13.71
CA ARG A 165 -23.17 18.23 -13.38
C ARG A 165 -24.56 18.86 -13.42
N ASP A 166 -25.56 18.04 -13.70
CA ASP A 166 -26.96 18.45 -13.60
C ASP A 166 -27.33 18.74 -12.13
N SER A 167 -27.74 19.98 -11.87
CA SER A 167 -28.17 20.47 -10.56
C SER A 167 -29.69 20.65 -10.45
N SER A 168 -30.46 20.25 -11.47
CA SER A 168 -31.92 20.43 -11.52
C SER A 168 -32.67 19.82 -10.34
N LYS A 169 -32.13 18.73 -9.77
CA LYS A 169 -32.69 17.99 -8.61
C LYS A 169 -31.84 18.11 -7.35
N ASN A 170 -30.94 19.09 -7.28
CA ASN A 170 -30.12 19.28 -6.10
C ASN A 170 -30.97 19.64 -4.87
N VAL A 171 -30.42 19.34 -3.70
CA VAL A 171 -30.90 19.86 -2.43
C VAL A 171 -30.98 21.38 -2.49
N THR A 172 -32.02 21.92 -1.86
CA THR A 172 -32.33 23.34 -1.85
C THR A 172 -32.37 23.87 -0.41
N ILE A 173 -32.41 25.19 -0.27
CA ILE A 173 -32.61 25.84 1.04
C ILE A 173 -33.92 25.36 1.68
N GLY A 174 -34.96 25.06 0.88
CA GLY A 174 -36.25 24.55 1.35
C GLY A 174 -36.20 23.16 2.00
N ASP A 175 -35.10 22.42 1.82
CA ASP A 175 -34.91 21.10 2.43
C ASP A 175 -34.34 21.17 3.85
N TYR A 176 -34.24 22.36 4.42
CA TYR A 176 -33.64 22.61 5.73
C TYR A 176 -34.18 21.71 6.84
N GLU A 177 -35.49 21.64 7.03
CA GLU A 177 -36.08 20.85 8.13
C GLU A 177 -35.77 19.36 8.00
N TYR A 178 -35.82 18.84 6.77
CA TYR A 178 -35.47 17.44 6.48
C TYR A 178 -34.02 17.14 6.86
N PHE A 179 -33.06 17.97 6.44
CA PHE A 179 -31.65 17.72 6.73
C PHE A 179 -31.25 18.04 8.16
N LYS A 180 -31.95 18.98 8.82
CA LYS A 180 -31.79 19.24 10.25
C LYS A 180 -32.17 18.00 11.05
N GLU A 181 -33.36 17.45 10.80
CA GLU A 181 -33.81 16.22 11.44
C GLU A 181 -32.88 15.05 11.12
N LEU A 182 -32.43 14.93 9.86
CA LEU A 182 -31.48 13.90 9.44
C LEU A 182 -30.18 13.95 10.25
N PHE A 183 -29.56 15.13 10.39
CA PHE A 183 -28.30 15.26 11.13
C PHE A 183 -28.47 15.18 12.65
N GLU A 184 -29.65 15.48 13.18
CA GLU A 184 -29.95 15.31 14.61
C GLU A 184 -30.16 13.83 14.97
N LYS A 185 -30.86 13.08 14.11
CA LYS A 185 -31.24 11.67 14.38
C LYS A 185 -30.25 10.65 13.87
N GLN A 186 -29.58 10.93 12.74
CA GLN A 186 -28.63 10.01 12.13
C GLN A 186 -27.18 10.32 12.52
N ARG A 187 -26.30 9.40 12.11
CA ARG A 187 -24.86 9.46 12.34
C ARG A 187 -24.14 9.47 11.01
N CYS A 188 -22.84 9.78 11.03
CA CYS A 188 -22.01 9.63 9.85
C CYS A 188 -22.07 8.19 9.34
N PHE A 189 -22.44 8.00 8.07
CA PHE A 189 -22.62 6.67 7.49
C PHE A 189 -21.33 5.83 7.43
N ILE A 190 -20.15 6.47 7.49
CA ILE A 190 -18.84 5.79 7.46
C ILE A 190 -18.34 5.45 8.87
N CYS A 191 -18.31 6.43 9.79
CA CYS A 191 -17.67 6.25 11.10
C CYS A 191 -18.65 6.09 12.28
N ASN A 192 -19.95 6.19 12.01
CA ASN A 192 -21.05 6.10 12.97
C ASN A 192 -20.93 7.08 14.16
N CYS A 193 -20.17 8.17 14.02
CA CYS A 193 -20.11 9.25 15.02
C CYS A 193 -21.32 10.19 14.88
N LYS A 194 -21.79 10.74 16.01
CA LYS A 194 -22.83 11.77 16.00
C LYS A 194 -22.29 13.03 15.32
N PHE A 195 -23.19 13.80 14.73
CA PHE A 195 -22.83 15.11 14.21
C PHE A 195 -22.79 16.12 15.34
N THR A 196 -21.72 16.91 15.37
CA THR A 196 -21.48 17.96 16.37
C THR A 196 -20.79 19.13 15.68
N TRP A 197 -20.61 20.27 16.36
CA TRP A 197 -19.85 21.38 15.77
C TRP A 197 -18.36 21.08 15.58
N LYS A 198 -17.82 20.10 16.31
CA LYS A 198 -16.48 19.52 16.09
C LYS A 198 -16.50 18.49 14.96
N ASN A 199 -17.53 17.63 14.92
CA ASN A 199 -17.74 16.62 13.88
C ASN A 199 -18.84 17.05 12.91
N ARG A 200 -18.56 18.09 12.11
CA ARG A 200 -19.58 18.77 11.30
C ARG A 200 -20.17 17.85 10.22
N PRO A 201 -21.49 17.87 10.00
CA PRO A 201 -22.15 17.13 8.94
C PRO A 201 -21.84 17.72 7.58
N THR A 202 -21.86 16.83 6.60
CA THR A 202 -21.83 17.09 5.17
C THR A 202 -22.70 16.03 4.50
N LEU A 203 -23.06 16.27 3.25
CA LEU A 203 -23.63 15.28 2.36
C LEU A 203 -22.50 14.71 1.50
N ASP A 204 -22.34 13.39 1.56
CA ASP A 204 -21.45 12.65 0.66
C ASP A 204 -22.31 12.00 -0.42
N ARG A 205 -21.79 11.95 -1.65
CA ARG A 205 -22.54 11.47 -2.81
C ARG A 205 -22.39 9.97 -2.96
N ILE A 206 -23.52 9.28 -3.19
CA ILE A 206 -23.54 7.85 -3.47
C ILE A 206 -22.93 7.59 -4.86
N ASN A 207 -23.41 8.31 -5.86
CA ASN A 207 -22.82 8.35 -7.19
C ASN A 207 -22.17 9.72 -7.45
N ASN A 208 -20.86 9.72 -7.69
CA ASN A 208 -20.05 10.90 -7.97
C ASN A 208 -20.32 11.57 -9.33
N GLU A 209 -21.02 10.87 -10.23
CA GLU A 209 -21.47 11.38 -11.54
C GLU A 209 -22.76 12.18 -11.45
N LEU A 210 -23.54 11.99 -10.37
CA LEU A 210 -24.78 12.70 -10.12
C LEU A 210 -24.57 13.86 -9.13
N GLY A 211 -25.48 14.83 -9.16
CA GLY A 211 -25.50 15.95 -8.22
C GLY A 211 -25.96 15.55 -6.81
N HIS A 212 -26.02 16.52 -5.90
CA HIS A 212 -26.49 16.32 -4.53
C HIS A 212 -28.02 16.31 -4.46
N SER A 213 -28.68 15.30 -5.03
CA SER A 213 -30.13 15.07 -4.80
C SER A 213 -30.37 14.30 -3.50
N LYS A 214 -31.57 14.40 -2.91
CA LYS A 214 -31.92 13.67 -1.67
C LYS A 214 -31.67 12.17 -1.75
N ASP A 215 -31.94 11.57 -2.91
CA ASP A 215 -31.77 10.12 -3.14
C ASP A 215 -30.32 9.72 -3.47
N ASN A 216 -29.42 10.67 -3.69
CA ASN A 216 -28.02 10.43 -4.05
C ASN A 216 -27.03 10.84 -2.95
N VAL A 217 -27.50 11.13 -1.74
CA VAL A 217 -26.64 11.61 -0.65
C VAL A 217 -26.80 10.80 0.63
N LEU A 218 -25.70 10.64 1.34
CA LEU A 218 -25.66 10.09 2.70
C LEU A 218 -25.07 11.10 3.69
N PRO A 219 -25.57 11.16 4.93
CA PRO A 219 -25.01 12.05 5.93
C PRO A 219 -23.62 11.56 6.34
N CYS A 220 -22.61 12.41 6.14
CA CYS A 220 -21.20 12.07 6.35
C CYS A 220 -20.49 13.19 7.08
N CYS A 221 -19.54 12.87 7.98
CA CYS A 221 -18.77 13.94 8.61
C CYS A 221 -17.67 14.44 7.68
N LEU A 222 -17.30 15.72 7.85
CA LEU A 222 -16.30 16.38 7.01
C LEU A 222 -14.97 15.60 6.90
N TYR A 223 -14.54 14.94 7.98
CA TYR A 223 -13.32 14.14 7.95
C TYR A 223 -13.47 12.91 7.03
N CYS A 224 -14.54 12.14 7.19
CA CYS A 224 -14.75 10.94 6.40
C CYS A 224 -14.96 11.28 4.92
N ASN A 225 -15.80 12.28 4.63
CA ASN A 225 -16.07 12.74 3.26
C ASN A 225 -14.77 13.14 2.51
N ASN A 226 -13.82 13.79 3.20
CA ASN A 226 -12.55 14.20 2.58
C ASN A 226 -11.49 13.09 2.45
N LYS A 227 -11.64 11.98 3.15
CA LYS A 227 -10.55 11.01 3.37
C LYS A 227 -10.91 9.59 3.02
N HIS A 228 -12.18 9.25 2.85
CA HIS A 228 -12.61 7.85 2.68
C HIS A 228 -12.00 7.18 1.44
N ASP A 229 -11.74 7.95 0.38
CA ASP A 229 -11.03 7.48 -0.81
C ASP A 229 -9.58 7.03 -0.51
N LYS A 230 -9.00 7.54 0.58
CA LYS A 230 -7.65 7.22 1.04
C LYS A 230 -7.63 6.12 2.10
N PHE A 231 -8.80 5.64 2.55
CA PHE A 231 -8.85 4.56 3.52
C PHE A 231 -8.45 3.25 2.84
N ASN A 232 -7.38 2.63 3.34
CA ASN A 232 -7.05 1.26 2.96
C ASN A 232 -8.08 0.28 3.56
N GLY A 233 -8.03 -0.99 3.13
CA GLY A 233 -8.97 -2.02 3.58
C GLY A 233 -9.03 -2.14 5.11
N PHE A 234 -7.89 -2.05 5.79
CA PHE A 234 -7.82 -2.12 7.25
C PHE A 234 -8.61 -0.99 7.94
N VAL A 235 -8.46 0.25 7.47
CA VAL A 235 -9.20 1.39 8.04
C VAL A 235 -10.71 1.23 7.79
N LYS A 236 -11.11 0.73 6.62
CA LYS A 236 -12.53 0.47 6.32
C LYS A 236 -13.11 -0.60 7.26
N ASP A 237 -12.42 -1.72 7.42
CA ASP A 237 -12.81 -2.81 8.32
C ASP A 237 -12.92 -2.31 9.77
N PHE A 238 -11.95 -1.52 10.23
CA PHE A 238 -11.95 -0.93 11.57
C PHE A 238 -13.14 0.02 11.78
N MET A 239 -13.43 0.89 10.80
CA MET A 239 -14.57 1.80 10.87
C MET A 239 -15.90 1.04 10.91
N GLN A 240 -16.03 -0.06 10.16
CA GLN A 240 -17.22 -0.92 10.18
C GLN A 240 -17.40 -1.60 11.54
N GLN A 241 -16.35 -2.23 12.07
CA GLN A 241 -16.40 -2.85 13.40
C GLN A 241 -16.75 -1.82 14.49
N ARG A 242 -16.21 -0.59 14.37
CA ARG A 242 -16.57 0.53 15.25
C ARG A 242 -18.04 0.92 15.14
N ALA A 243 -18.56 0.93 13.92
CA ALA A 243 -19.95 1.25 13.66
C ALA A 243 -20.87 0.23 14.32
N ASP A 244 -20.56 -1.06 14.16
CA ASP A 244 -21.31 -2.18 14.74
C ASP A 244 -21.25 -2.18 16.28
N ALA A 245 -20.07 -1.92 16.85
CA ALA A 245 -19.89 -1.74 18.28
C ALA A 245 -20.77 -0.61 18.87
N LYS A 246 -20.93 0.47 18.12
CA LYS A 246 -21.74 1.64 18.53
C LYS A 246 -23.24 1.46 18.34
N SER A 247 -23.67 0.59 17.42
CA SER A 247 -25.10 0.31 17.19
C SER A 247 -25.68 -0.70 18.18
N GLN A 248 -24.82 -1.48 18.85
CA GLN A 248 -25.20 -2.42 19.92
C GLN A 248 -25.38 -1.76 21.30
N LYS A 249 -25.10 -0.46 21.45
CA LYS A 249 -25.31 0.34 22.66
C LYS A 249 -26.54 1.24 22.50
#